data_AF-A0A959RHL3-F1
#
_entry.id   AF-A0A959RHL3-F1
#
_cell.length_a   1.000
_cell.length_b   1.000
_cell.length_c   1.000
_cell.angle_alpha   90.00
_cell.angle_beta   90.00
_cell.angle_gamma   90.00
#
_symmetry.space_group_name_H-M   'P 1'
#
loop_
_entity.id
_entity.type
_entity.pdbx_description
1 polymer ?
#
loop_
_entity_poly.entity_id
_entity_poly.type
_entity_poly.pdbx_seq_one_letter_code
_entity_poly.pdbx_strand_id
1 'polypeptide(L)'
;MKDEFKLVNNKRQLVSYSGLDIIQDQSGKTEKKTKISKQGNSDIRKALYMAALSALKHDKNCKLHYQRLIKRYNYKNKKRAVMAIMRKILILIYTLWKNDKPYDPEYYKNERIGLQN
;
A
#
# COMPACT_ATOMS: atom_id res chain seq x y z
N MET A 1 9.84 15.18 7.74
CA MET A 1 9.83 13.92 6.96
C MET A 1 10.89 12.90 7.37
N LYS A 2 12.16 13.25 7.67
CA LYS A 2 13.23 12.26 7.99
C LYS A 2 13.07 11.52 9.33
N ASP A 3 12.42 12.11 10.34
CA ASP A 3 12.28 11.49 11.67
C ASP A 3 10.91 10.85 11.95
N GLU A 4 9.93 11.03 11.07
CA GLU A 4 8.56 10.53 11.29
C GLU A 4 8.45 9.00 11.15
N PHE A 5 9.30 8.37 10.34
CA PHE A 5 9.31 6.92 10.17
C PHE A 5 9.95 6.17 11.34
N LYS A 6 10.78 6.85 12.17
CA LYS A 6 11.42 6.24 13.35
C LYS A 6 10.43 5.89 14.45
N LEU A 7 9.31 6.60 14.53
CA LEU A 7 8.26 6.37 15.55
C LEU A 7 7.29 5.24 15.16
N VAL A 8 7.42 4.70 13.96
CA VAL A 8 6.53 3.65 13.45
C VAL A 8 7.09 2.28 13.81
N ASN A 9 6.47 1.63 14.79
CA ASN A 9 6.91 0.32 15.29
C ASN A 9 6.27 -0.85 14.52
N ASN A 10 5.14 -0.63 13.87
CA ASN A 10 4.41 -1.67 13.14
C ASN A 10 3.74 -1.14 11.86
N LYS A 11 3.60 -2.00 10.84
CA LYS A 11 2.91 -1.76 9.57
C LYS A 11 1.50 -1.17 9.76
N ARG A 12 0.80 -1.51 10.84
CA ARG A 12 -0.53 -0.93 11.14
C ARG A 12 -0.46 0.57 11.48
N GLN A 13 0.51 0.99 12.28
CA GLN A 13 0.74 2.40 12.60
C GLN A 13 1.14 3.18 11.35
N LEU A 14 1.98 2.60 10.49
CA LEU A 14 2.37 3.21 9.21
C LEU A 14 1.16 3.52 8.32
N VAL A 15 0.26 2.54 8.19
CA VAL A 15 -0.94 2.65 7.35
C VAL A 15 -1.90 3.69 7.91
N SER A 16 -2.07 3.75 9.23
CA SER A 16 -2.90 4.77 9.88
C SER A 16 -2.30 6.17 9.74
N TYR A 17 -0.98 6.33 9.92
CA TYR A 17 -0.29 7.62 9.73
C TYR A 17 -0.44 8.17 8.30
N SER A 18 -0.41 7.29 7.30
CA SER A 18 -0.66 7.66 5.90
C SER A 18 -2.14 7.92 5.56
N GLY A 19 -3.07 7.66 6.49
CA GLY A 19 -4.52 7.78 6.27
C GLY A 19 -5.07 6.78 5.24
N LEU A 20 -4.36 5.65 5.06
CA LEU A 20 -4.78 4.51 4.23
C LEU A 20 -5.46 3.40 5.04
N ASP A 21 -5.58 3.59 6.35
CA ASP A 21 -6.37 2.73 7.23
C ASP A 21 -7.86 2.80 6.88
N ILE A 22 -8.51 1.65 7.04
CA ILE A 22 -9.93 1.50 6.76
C ILE A 22 -10.68 1.88 8.04
N ILE A 23 -11.48 2.94 7.97
CA ILE A 23 -12.43 3.28 9.01
C ILE A 23 -13.73 2.52 8.74
N GLN A 24 -14.17 1.79 9.74
CA GLN A 24 -15.51 1.22 9.83
C GLN A 24 -16.28 2.06 10.86
N ASP A 25 -17.29 2.79 10.40
CA ASP A 25 -18.17 3.56 11.27
C ASP A 25 -19.24 2.62 11.83
N GLN A 26 -19.08 2.23 13.09
CA GLN A 26 -20.03 1.38 13.85
C GLN A 26 -20.87 2.20 14.84
N SER A 27 -21.22 3.44 14.50
CA SER A 27 -22.16 4.24 15.29
C SER A 27 -23.62 3.73 15.17
N GLY A 28 -23.88 2.54 15.70
CA GLY A 28 -25.14 2.08 16.29
C GLY A 28 -26.43 2.00 15.46
N LYS A 29 -26.52 2.50 14.22
CA LYS A 29 -27.80 2.48 13.47
C LYS A 29 -27.71 2.04 12.00
N THR A 30 -26.51 1.89 11.43
CA THR A 30 -26.35 1.38 10.05
C THR A 30 -24.92 0.94 9.81
N GLU A 31 -24.69 -0.26 9.25
CA GLU A 31 -23.37 -0.64 8.72
C GLU A 31 -23.04 0.19 7.48
N LYS A 32 -22.27 1.27 7.63
CA LYS A 32 -21.81 2.08 6.51
C LYS A 32 -20.66 1.38 5.79
N LYS A 33 -20.64 1.50 4.45
CA LYS A 33 -19.55 0.97 3.60
C LYS A 33 -18.19 1.45 4.13
N THR A 34 -17.26 0.52 4.33
CA THR A 34 -15.88 0.80 4.77
C THR A 34 -15.20 1.81 3.85
N LYS A 35 -14.71 2.91 4.44
CA LYS A 35 -13.98 3.99 3.74
C LYS A 35 -12.57 4.08 4.31
N ILE A 36 -11.68 4.72 3.57
CA ILE A 36 -10.39 5.10 4.14
C ILE A 36 -10.53 6.32 5.03
N SER A 37 -9.68 6.36 6.04
CA SER A 37 -9.64 7.40 7.07
C SER A 37 -9.50 8.80 6.52
N LYS A 38 -8.51 9.00 5.63
CA LYS A 38 -8.06 10.32 5.17
C LYS A 38 -7.54 11.26 6.29
N GLN A 39 -7.47 10.82 7.54
CA GLN A 39 -6.98 11.64 8.66
C GLN A 39 -5.45 11.77 8.71
N GLY A 40 -4.71 10.95 7.95
CA GLY A 40 -3.25 11.06 7.84
C GLY A 40 -2.77 12.20 6.93
N ASN A 41 -1.47 12.27 6.68
CA ASN A 41 -0.86 13.30 5.83
C ASN A 41 -1.36 13.24 4.37
N SER A 42 -1.95 14.32 3.87
CA SER A 42 -2.52 14.41 2.52
C SER A 42 -1.47 14.36 1.40
N ASP A 43 -0.29 14.90 1.65
CA ASP A 43 0.78 14.96 0.64
C ASP A 43 1.42 13.60 0.46
N ILE A 44 1.60 12.85 1.55
CA ILE A 44 2.00 11.43 1.49
C ILE A 44 0.99 10.62 0.67
N ARG A 45 -0.32 10.84 0.87
CA ARG A 45 -1.33 10.15 0.04
C ARG A 45 -1.25 10.54 -1.42
N LYS A 46 -1.08 11.82 -1.76
CA LYS A 46 -0.93 12.27 -3.16
C LYS A 46 0.30 11.64 -3.80
N ALA A 47 1.44 11.66 -3.11
CA ALA A 47 2.68 11.03 -3.58
C ALA A 47 2.50 9.52 -3.79
N LEU A 48 1.91 8.81 -2.83
CA LEU A 48 1.61 7.38 -2.95
C LEU A 48 0.63 7.07 -4.08
N TYR A 49 -0.31 7.97 -4.36
CA TYR A 49 -1.25 7.79 -5.46
C TYR A 49 -0.52 7.87 -6.80
N MET A 50 0.32 8.88 -7.00
CA MET A 50 1.13 9.02 -8.21
C MET A 50 2.13 7.86 -8.36
N ALA A 51 2.76 7.43 -7.27
CA ALA A 51 3.63 6.25 -7.25
C ALA A 51 2.86 4.98 -7.63
N ALA A 52 1.64 4.79 -7.13
CA ALA A 52 0.79 3.66 -7.50
C ALA A 52 0.42 3.67 -8.98
N LEU A 53 0.09 4.83 -9.56
CA LEU A 53 -0.20 4.93 -11.00
C LEU A 53 1.02 4.59 -11.85
N SER A 54 2.20 5.08 -11.46
CA SER A 54 3.46 4.75 -12.14
C SER A 54 3.77 3.25 -12.04
N ALA A 55 3.65 2.65 -10.85
CA ALA A 55 3.85 1.23 -10.64
C ALA A 55 2.88 0.37 -11.47
N LEU A 56 1.62 0.78 -11.63
CA LEU A 56 0.67 0.06 -12.48
C LEU A 56 1.05 0.06 -13.97
N LYS A 57 1.81 1.05 -14.42
CA LYS A 57 2.30 1.17 -15.79
C LYS A 57 3.58 0.37 -16.01
N HIS A 58 4.53 0.42 -15.07
CA HIS A 58 5.88 -0.09 -15.25
C HIS A 58 6.17 -1.42 -14.53
N ASP A 59 5.48 -1.71 -13.43
CA ASP A 59 5.73 -2.88 -12.60
C ASP A 59 4.68 -3.99 -12.87
N LYS A 60 5.15 -5.12 -13.42
CA LYS A 60 4.30 -6.27 -13.78
C LYS A 60 3.63 -6.89 -12.55
N ASN A 61 4.31 -6.93 -11.40
CA ASN A 61 3.80 -7.52 -10.16
C ASN A 61 2.65 -6.68 -9.59
N CYS A 62 2.78 -5.37 -9.62
CA CYS A 62 1.75 -4.41 -9.21
C CYS A 62 0.55 -4.46 -10.15
N LYS A 63 0.78 -4.49 -11.46
CA LYS A 63 -0.28 -4.63 -12.47
C LYS A 63 -1.08 -5.91 -12.29
N LEU A 64 -0.40 -7.05 -12.09
CA LEU A 64 -1.06 -8.34 -11.86
C LEU A 64 -1.87 -8.33 -10.55
N HIS A 65 -1.32 -7.75 -9.48
CA HIS A 65 -2.03 -7.62 -8.21
C HIS A 65 -3.30 -6.77 -8.36
N TYR A 66 -3.20 -5.65 -9.06
CA TYR A 66 -4.35 -4.79 -9.36
C TYR A 66 -5.42 -5.50 -10.18
N GLN A 67 -5.02 -6.25 -11.22
CA GLN A 67 -5.94 -7.05 -12.03
C GLN A 67 -6.69 -8.09 -11.21
N ARG A 68 -6.01 -8.78 -10.29
CA ARG A 68 -6.64 -9.73 -9.36
C ARG A 68 -7.67 -9.02 -8.45
N LEU A 69 -7.35 -7.83 -7.96
CA LEU A 69 -8.25 -7.05 -7.11
C LEU A 69 -9.49 -6.56 -7.85
N ILE A 70 -9.33 -5.98 -9.05
CA ILE A 70 -10.50 -5.51 -9.82
C ILE A 70 -11.41 -6.68 -10.21
N LYS A 71 -10.85 -7.86 -10.53
CA LYS A 71 -11.62 -9.09 -10.77
C LYS A 71 -12.41 -9.49 -9.52
N ARG A 72 -11.76 -9.55 -8.36
CA ARG A 72 -12.42 -9.85 -7.07
C ARG A 72 -13.57 -8.89 -6.75
N TYR A 73 -13.46 -7.63 -7.16
CA TYR A 73 -14.50 -6.62 -6.94
C TYR A 73 -15.49 -6.48 -8.11
N ASN A 74 -15.54 -7.45 -9.03
CA ASN A 74 -16.39 -7.41 -10.24
C ASN A 74 -16.26 -6.10 -11.04
N TYR A 75 -15.05 -5.53 -11.06
CA TYR A 75 -14.71 -4.26 -11.72
C TYR A 75 -15.45 -3.01 -11.21
N LYS A 76 -16.33 -3.14 -10.22
CA LYS A 76 -17.15 -2.05 -9.68
C LYS A 76 -16.36 -1.05 -8.82
N ASN A 77 -15.20 -1.47 -8.29
CA ASN A 77 -14.43 -0.68 -7.32
C ASN A 77 -12.95 -0.51 -7.68
N LYS A 78 -12.66 0.01 -8.88
CA LYS A 78 -11.27 0.27 -9.36
C LYS A 78 -10.47 1.14 -8.39
N LYS A 79 -11.10 2.16 -7.79
CA LYS A 79 -10.46 3.02 -6.77
C LYS A 79 -9.94 2.21 -5.58
N ARG A 80 -10.71 1.25 -5.05
CA ARG A 80 -10.26 0.38 -3.95
C ARG A 80 -9.05 -0.47 -4.34
N ALA A 81 -8.97 -0.92 -5.59
CA ALA A 81 -7.80 -1.65 -6.07
C ALA A 81 -6.55 -0.76 -6.14
N VAL A 82 -6.66 0.50 -6.60
CA VAL A 82 -5.53 1.46 -6.55
C VAL A 82 -5.08 1.73 -5.11
N MET A 83 -6.03 1.89 -4.19
CA MET A 83 -5.73 2.08 -2.76
C MET A 83 -4.94 0.92 -2.15
N ALA A 84 -5.25 -0.31 -2.53
CA ALA A 84 -4.49 -1.47 -2.09
C ALA A 84 -3.05 -1.46 -2.62
N ILE A 85 -2.84 -0.96 -3.85
CA ILE A 85 -1.50 -0.77 -4.42
C ILE A 85 -0.73 0.31 -3.67
N MET A 86 -1.36 1.44 -3.33
CA MET A 86 -0.74 2.48 -2.49
C MET A 86 -0.26 1.89 -1.16
N ARG A 87 -1.09 1.08 -0.50
CA ARG A 87 -0.73 0.40 0.75
C ARG A 87 0.43 -0.58 0.56
N LYS A 88 0.46 -1.32 -0.55
CA LYS A 88 1.55 -2.25 -0.88
C LYS A 88 2.87 -1.51 -1.06
N ILE A 89 2.88 -0.40 -1.81
CA ILE A 89 4.07 0.44 -2.03
C ILE A 89 4.56 1.03 -0.71
N LEU A 90 3.66 1.56 0.12
CA LEU A 90 4.03 2.12 1.42
C LEU A 90 4.71 1.09 2.33
N ILE A 91 4.17 -0.13 2.40
CA ILE A 91 4.77 -1.22 3.18
C ILE A 91 6.12 -1.63 2.61
N LEU A 92 6.26 -1.67 1.28
CA LEU A 92 7.52 -2.00 0.62
C LEU A 92 8.60 -0.97 0.97
N ILE A 93 8.32 0.32 0.80
CA ILE A 93 9.24 1.41 1.13
C ILE A 93 9.70 1.29 2.59
N TYR A 94 8.78 1.12 3.53
CA TYR A 94 9.12 0.98 4.94
C TYR A 94 9.93 -0.30 5.23
N THR A 95 9.66 -1.41 4.55
CA THR A 95 10.40 -2.66 4.75
C THR A 95 11.83 -2.54 4.25
N LEU A 96 12.03 -1.93 3.07
CA LEU A 96 13.35 -1.67 2.50
C LEU A 96 14.15 -0.72 3.39
N TRP A 97 13.53 0.38 3.82
CA TRP A 97 14.16 1.35 4.71
C TRP A 97 14.52 0.75 6.07
N LYS A 98 13.63 -0.04 6.68
CA LYS A 98 13.87 -0.65 7.99
C LYS A 98 15.00 -1.68 7.96
N ASN A 99 15.13 -2.41 6.86
CA ASN A 99 16.12 -3.46 6.71
C ASN A 99 17.41 -2.97 6.02
N ASP A 100 17.49 -1.68 5.68
CA ASP A 100 18.57 -1.07 4.89
C ASP A 100 18.91 -1.86 3.62
N LYS A 101 17.87 -2.26 2.88
CA LYS A 101 18.02 -3.04 1.64
C LYS A 101 17.58 -2.24 0.42
N PRO A 102 18.29 -2.34 -0.72
CA PRO A 102 17.83 -1.77 -1.98
C PRO A 102 16.60 -2.52 -2.50
N TYR A 103 15.80 -1.85 -3.34
CA TYR A 103 14.69 -2.49 -4.03
C TYR A 103 15.22 -3.48 -5.08
N ASP A 104 14.78 -4.73 -5.00
CA ASP A 104 15.03 -5.77 -6.00
C ASP A 104 13.69 -6.21 -6.64
N PRO A 105 13.45 -5.88 -7.93
CA PRO A 105 12.25 -6.31 -8.66
C PRO A 105 12.09 -7.83 -8.76
N GLU A 106 13.20 -8.57 -8.71
CA GLU A 106 13.29 -10.01 -8.85
C GLU A 106 13.48 -10.72 -7.49
N TYR A 107 13.30 -10.00 -6.37
CA TYR A 107 13.50 -10.54 -5.01
C TYR A 107 12.85 -11.92 -4.81
N TYR A 108 11.59 -12.08 -5.21
CA TYR A 108 10.88 -13.37 -5.06
C TYR A 108 11.37 -14.47 -6.01
N LYS A 109 11.97 -14.11 -7.14
CA LYS A 109 12.60 -15.07 -8.05
C LYS A 109 13.94 -15.53 -7.46
N ASN A 110 14.73 -14.59 -6.96
CA ASN A 110 16.03 -14.83 -6.34
C ASN A 110 15.89 -15.69 -5.06
N GLU A 111 14.92 -15.38 -4.20
CA GLU A 111 14.60 -16.14 -2.99
C GLU A 111 14.19 -17.60 -3.31
N ARG A 112 13.42 -17.83 -4.37
CA ARG A 112 12.99 -19.19 -4.80
C ARG A 112 14.13 -20.01 -5.41
N ILE A 113 15.14 -19.36 -5.98
CA ILE A 113 16.31 -20.00 -6.59
C ILE A 113 17.44 -20.16 -5.54
N GLY A 114 17.28 -19.61 -4.34
CA GLY A 114 18.29 -19.65 -3.28
C GLY A 114 19.47 -18.71 -3.51
N LEU A 115 19.36 -17.78 -4.46
CA LEU A 115 20.38 -16.77 -4.72
C LEU A 115 20.10 -15.58 -3.79
N GLN A 116 20.89 -15.46 -2.72
CA GLN A 116 20.86 -14.27 -1.87
C GLN A 116 21.74 -13.19 -2.51
N ASN A 117 21.15 -12.04 -2.83
CA ASN A 117 21.87 -10.78 -3.09
C ASN A 117 22.17 -10.07 -1.77
#